data_AF-A0A7S0LTD0-F1
#
_entry.id   AF-A0A7S0LTD0-F1
#
_cell.length_a   1.000
_cell.length_b   1.000
_cell.length_c   1.000
_cell.angle_alpha   90.00
_cell.angle_beta   90.00
_cell.angle_gamma   90.00
#
_symmetry.space_group_name_H-M   'P 1'
#
loop_
_entity.id
_entity.type
_entity.pdbx_description
1 polymer ?
#
loop_
_entity_poly.entity_id
_entity_poly.type
_entity_poly.pdbx_seq_one_letter_code
_entity_poly.pdbx_strand_id
1 'polypeptide(L)'
;AKATALSQPFAYETWRKEQLQQKIDAKTKGRIAPVKRTKLPKVNADLAQELHKSAGATTTEPIDEAIANAPPSLLNDDRFAQLFTDPEYQIDDTADEYMARRPHLKLKPSAKASA
;
A
#
# COMPACT_ATOMS: atom_id res chain seq x y z
N ALA A 1 -16.09 -48.69 12.52
CA ALA A 1 -15.32 -47.52 12.06
C ALA A 1 -15.53 -47.22 10.57
N LYS A 2 -16.79 -46.93 10.14
CA LYS A 2 -17.12 -46.49 8.76
C LYS A 2 -17.54 -45.01 8.69
N ALA A 3 -17.80 -44.38 9.85
CA ALA A 3 -18.27 -43.00 9.95
C ALA A 3 -17.20 -41.95 9.61
N THR A 4 -15.92 -42.25 9.84
CA THR A 4 -14.80 -41.35 9.51
C THR A 4 -14.63 -41.15 8.01
N ALA A 5 -14.86 -42.19 7.19
CA ALA A 5 -14.79 -42.10 5.73
C ALA A 5 -15.93 -41.26 5.12
N LEU A 6 -17.12 -41.25 5.74
CA LEU A 6 -18.25 -40.42 5.31
C LEU A 6 -18.06 -38.94 5.73
N SER A 7 -17.27 -38.70 6.77
CA SER A 7 -17.05 -37.35 7.32
C SER A 7 -16.07 -36.50 6.52
N GLN A 8 -15.18 -37.11 5.73
CA GLN A 8 -14.16 -36.38 4.95
C GLN A 8 -14.08 -36.86 3.49
N PRO A 9 -15.09 -36.53 2.67
CA PRO A 9 -15.13 -36.93 1.26
C PRO A 9 -13.99 -36.35 0.39
N PHE A 10 -13.29 -35.30 0.85
CA PHE A 10 -12.23 -34.60 0.09
C PHE A 10 -10.81 -34.74 0.68
N ALA A 11 -10.59 -35.60 1.68
CA ALA A 11 -9.31 -35.67 2.41
C ALA A 11 -8.08 -35.88 1.52
N TYR A 12 -8.20 -36.70 0.48
CA TYR A 12 -7.10 -36.94 -0.46
C TYR A 12 -6.83 -35.73 -1.37
N GLU A 13 -7.89 -35.03 -1.80
CA GLU A 13 -7.74 -33.86 -2.67
C GLU A 13 -7.16 -32.66 -1.93
N THR A 14 -7.56 -32.45 -0.67
CA THR A 14 -6.99 -31.41 0.20
C THR A 14 -5.51 -31.69 0.47
N TRP A 15 -5.17 -32.93 0.85
CA TRP A 15 -3.78 -33.35 1.03
C TRP A 15 -2.93 -33.12 -0.23
N ARG A 16 -3.45 -33.49 -1.40
CA ARG A 16 -2.75 -33.28 -2.68
C ARG A 16 -2.52 -31.80 -2.98
N LYS A 17 -3.51 -30.93 -2.72
CA LYS A 17 -3.38 -29.48 -2.89
C LYS A 17 -2.35 -28.89 -1.94
N GLU A 18 -2.36 -29.29 -0.68
CA GLU A 18 -1.38 -28.86 0.32
C GLU A 18 0.05 -29.26 -0.08
N GLN A 19 0.25 -30.51 -0.53
CA GLN A 19 1.55 -30.97 -1.01
C GLN A 19 2.04 -30.20 -2.25
N LEU A 20 1.12 -29.79 -3.12
CA LEU A 20 1.45 -28.96 -4.28
C LEU A 20 1.82 -27.53 -3.86
N GLN A 21 1.03 -26.92 -2.96
CA GLN A 21 1.28 -25.60 -2.40
C GLN A 21 2.65 -25.54 -1.72
N GLN A 22 2.98 -26.52 -0.88
CA GLN A 22 4.29 -26.63 -0.22
C GLN A 22 5.45 -26.69 -1.22
N LYS A 23 5.30 -27.42 -2.33
CA LYS A 23 6.33 -27.48 -3.39
C LYS A 23 6.48 -26.17 -4.13
N ILE A 24 5.39 -25.43 -4.34
CA ILE A 24 5.43 -24.09 -4.95
C ILE A 24 6.12 -23.13 -3.99
N ASP A 25 5.70 -23.10 -2.72
CA ASP A 25 6.24 -22.22 -1.68
C ASP A 25 7.74 -22.48 -1.43
N ALA A 26 8.16 -23.75 -1.40
CA ALA A 26 9.57 -24.10 -1.29
C ALA A 26 10.42 -23.56 -2.46
N LYS A 27 9.86 -23.56 -3.69
CA LYS A 27 10.52 -23.01 -4.88
C LYS A 27 10.50 -21.48 -4.89
N THR A 28 9.46 -20.84 -4.36
CA THR A 28 9.29 -19.38 -4.38
C THR A 28 9.94 -18.68 -3.18
N LYS A 29 10.22 -19.38 -2.07
CA LYS A 29 10.78 -18.80 -0.83
C LYS A 29 12.11 -18.05 -1.02
N GLY A 30 12.93 -18.47 -1.98
CA GLY A 30 14.20 -17.80 -2.31
C GLY A 30 14.08 -16.70 -3.38
N ARG A 31 12.90 -16.51 -3.96
CA ARG A 31 12.68 -15.51 -5.00
C ARG A 31 12.57 -14.14 -4.36
N ILE A 32 13.46 -13.21 -4.71
CA ILE A 32 13.30 -11.78 -4.42
C ILE A 32 12.00 -11.35 -5.10
N ALA A 33 10.94 -11.19 -4.30
CA ALA A 33 9.70 -10.64 -4.82
C ALA A 33 9.99 -9.21 -5.30
N PRO A 34 9.52 -8.81 -6.49
CA PRO A 34 9.60 -7.42 -6.88
C PRO A 34 8.88 -6.61 -5.80
N VAL A 35 9.61 -5.69 -5.15
CA VAL A 35 8.99 -4.73 -4.25
C VAL A 35 7.98 -3.98 -5.10
N LYS A 36 6.69 -4.22 -4.87
CA LYS A 36 5.61 -3.45 -5.49
C LYS A 36 5.69 -2.04 -4.91
N ARG A 37 6.60 -1.23 -5.46
CA ARG A 37 6.66 0.19 -5.17
C ARG A 37 5.45 0.79 -5.87
N THR A 38 4.48 1.26 -5.10
CA THR A 38 3.46 2.16 -5.62
C THR A 38 4.20 3.31 -6.30
N LYS A 39 3.89 3.55 -7.58
CA LYS A 39 4.49 4.67 -8.32
C LYS A 39 3.90 5.94 -7.73
N LEU A 40 4.66 6.63 -6.88
CA LEU A 40 4.24 7.92 -6.36
C LEU A 40 4.37 8.99 -7.45
N PRO A 41 3.48 9.98 -7.48
CA PRO A 41 3.58 11.12 -8.37
C PRO A 41 4.82 11.96 -8.03
N LYS A 42 5.27 12.76 -9.02
CA LYS A 42 6.44 13.64 -8.86
C LYS A 42 6.12 14.84 -7.97
N VAL A 43 4.92 15.40 -8.09
CA VAL A 43 4.41 16.50 -7.29
C VAL A 43 3.60 15.92 -6.14
N ASN A 44 3.76 16.47 -4.93
CA ASN A 44 3.00 16.07 -3.75
C ASN A 44 3.08 14.56 -3.42
N ALA A 45 4.27 13.97 -3.57
CA ALA A 45 4.53 12.55 -3.30
C ALA A 45 4.13 12.15 -1.87
N ASP A 46 4.43 13.01 -0.88
CA ASP A 46 4.11 12.75 0.53
C ASP A 46 2.59 12.73 0.78
N LEU A 47 1.85 13.64 0.14
CA LEU A 47 0.38 13.64 0.18
C LEU A 47 -0.18 12.35 -0.44
N ALA A 48 0.35 11.93 -1.60
CA ALA A 48 -0.07 10.68 -2.22
C ALA A 48 0.22 9.46 -1.33
N GLN A 49 1.36 9.47 -0.61
CA GLN A 49 1.68 8.43 0.35
C GLN A 49 0.69 8.40 1.53
N GLU A 50 0.30 9.57 2.04
CA GLU A 50 -0.70 9.69 3.10
C GLU A 50 -2.07 9.18 2.64
N LEU A 51 -2.49 9.54 1.42
CA LEU A 51 -3.74 9.07 0.83
C LEU A 51 -3.79 7.55 0.64
N HIS A 52 -2.68 6.94 0.22
CA HIS A 52 -2.57 5.48 0.17
C HIS A 52 -2.69 4.84 1.56
N LYS A 53 -2.05 5.43 2.59
CA LYS A 53 -2.16 4.95 3.97
C LYS A 53 -3.58 5.08 4.52
N SER A 54 -4.24 6.21 4.29
CA SER A 54 -5.59 6.48 4.80
C SER A 54 -6.66 5.64 4.09
N ALA A 55 -6.45 5.29 2.82
CA ALA A 55 -7.35 4.43 2.06
C ALA A 55 -7.30 2.95 2.51
N GLY A 56 -6.56 2.60 3.57
CA GLY A 56 -6.41 1.22 4.03
C GLY A 56 -5.58 0.35 3.08
N ALA A 57 -4.98 0.94 2.03
CA ALA A 57 -4.05 0.28 1.14
C ALA A 57 -2.70 0.13 1.84
N THR A 58 -2.63 -0.76 2.83
CA THR A 58 -1.35 -1.37 3.20
C THR A 58 -0.79 -2.05 1.94
N THR A 59 0.51 -1.87 1.68
CA THR A 59 1.27 -2.24 0.45
C THR A 59 1.15 -3.71 -0.02
N THR A 60 0.31 -4.51 0.61
CA THR A 60 0.14 -5.96 0.43
C THR A 60 -0.95 -6.36 -0.57
N GLU A 61 -1.96 -5.52 -0.83
CA GLU A 61 -3.04 -5.88 -1.76
C GLU A 61 -2.73 -5.47 -3.22
N PRO A 62 -3.15 -6.27 -4.23
CA PRO A 62 -3.06 -5.88 -5.63
C PRO A 62 -3.90 -4.61 -5.86
N ILE A 63 -3.18 -3.55 -6.23
CA ILE A 63 -3.69 -2.20 -6.46
C ILE A 63 -4.90 -2.20 -7.42
N ASP A 64 -4.92 -3.12 -8.38
CA ASP A 64 -5.94 -3.17 -9.44
C ASP A 64 -7.36 -3.52 -8.93
N GLU A 65 -7.47 -4.35 -7.89
CA GLU A 65 -8.77 -4.81 -7.35
C GLU A 65 -9.32 -3.85 -6.28
N ALA A 66 -8.42 -3.21 -5.51
CA ALA A 66 -8.78 -2.17 -4.56
C ALA A 66 -9.20 -0.87 -5.26
N ILE A 67 -8.60 -0.53 -6.42
CA ILE A 67 -8.99 0.64 -7.23
C ILE A 67 -10.36 0.45 -7.88
N ALA A 68 -10.73 -0.77 -8.27
CA ALA A 68 -11.99 -1.04 -8.97
C ALA A 68 -13.25 -0.96 -8.08
N ASN A 69 -13.13 -1.19 -6.78
CA ASN A 69 -14.26 -1.21 -5.83
C ASN A 69 -14.23 -0.10 -4.77
N ALA A 70 -13.20 0.75 -4.76
CA ALA A 70 -13.14 1.89 -3.85
C ALA A 70 -13.91 3.10 -4.44
N PRO A 71 -14.52 3.95 -3.60
CA PRO A 71 -14.98 5.27 -4.04
C PRO A 71 -13.81 6.01 -4.70
N PRO A 72 -14.07 6.94 -5.65
CA PRO A 72 -13.01 7.63 -6.39
C PRO A 72 -12.00 8.21 -5.40
N SER A 73 -10.83 7.58 -5.33
CA SER A 73 -9.74 8.09 -4.51
C SER A 73 -9.22 9.36 -5.17
N LEU A 74 -8.79 10.35 -4.39
CA LEU A 74 -8.27 11.62 -4.93
C LEU A 74 -7.11 11.41 -5.94
N LEU A 75 -6.44 10.26 -5.88
CA LEU A 75 -5.36 9.89 -6.81
C LEU A 75 -5.87 9.39 -8.17
N ASN A 76 -7.10 8.90 -8.24
CA ASN A 76 -7.71 8.35 -9.45
C ASN A 76 -8.81 9.25 -10.04
N ASP A 77 -9.13 10.37 -9.38
CA ASP A 77 -10.14 11.33 -9.85
C ASP A 77 -9.48 12.38 -10.76
N ASP A 78 -9.90 12.39 -12.03
CA ASP A 78 -9.39 13.28 -13.07
C ASP A 78 -9.47 14.77 -12.70
N ARG A 79 -10.46 15.15 -11.88
CA ARG A 79 -10.62 16.55 -11.45
C ARG A 79 -9.46 17.03 -10.58
N PHE A 80 -8.77 16.11 -9.91
CA PHE A 80 -7.66 16.40 -9.01
C PHE A 80 -6.29 16.01 -9.60
N ALA A 81 -6.24 15.52 -10.84
CA ALA A 81 -5.00 15.09 -11.49
C ALA A 81 -3.91 16.18 -11.53
N GLN A 82 -4.31 17.46 -11.62
CA GLN A 82 -3.40 18.60 -11.62
C GLN A 82 -2.60 18.72 -10.31
N LEU A 83 -3.18 18.34 -9.16
CA LEU A 83 -2.51 18.40 -7.85
C LEU A 83 -1.25 17.53 -7.77
N PHE A 84 -1.14 16.52 -8.64
CA PHE A 84 -0.06 15.55 -8.64
C PHE A 84 0.85 15.64 -9.88
N THR A 85 0.54 16.55 -10.80
CA THR A 85 1.26 16.71 -12.07
C THR A 85 1.90 18.08 -12.21
N ASP A 86 1.19 19.14 -11.82
CA ASP A 86 1.60 20.52 -12.02
C ASP A 86 2.42 21.03 -10.81
N PRO A 87 3.69 21.48 -11.02
CA PRO A 87 4.56 21.97 -9.95
C PRO A 87 4.01 23.16 -9.16
N GLU A 88 3.11 23.97 -9.73
CA GLU A 88 2.50 25.11 -9.03
C GLU A 88 1.66 24.67 -7.81
N TYR A 89 1.22 23.41 -7.80
CA TYR A 89 0.50 22.82 -6.66
C TYR A 89 1.40 22.13 -5.65
N GLN A 90 2.73 22.21 -5.79
CA GLN A 90 3.65 21.61 -4.84
C GLN A 90 3.47 22.22 -3.44
N ILE A 91 3.22 21.37 -2.46
CA ILE A 91 3.09 21.79 -1.06
C ILE A 91 4.45 22.26 -0.55
N ASP A 92 4.49 23.51 -0.09
CA ASP A 92 5.62 24.09 0.61
C ASP A 92 5.49 23.89 2.12
N ASP A 93 6.22 22.91 2.64
CA ASP A 93 6.25 22.60 4.08
C ASP A 93 6.94 23.69 4.91
N THR A 94 7.65 24.63 4.27
CA THR A 94 8.38 25.72 4.93
C THR A 94 7.57 27.01 5.04
N ALA A 95 6.44 27.11 4.33
CA ALA A 95 5.58 28.27 4.38
C ALA A 95 4.95 28.47 5.78
N ASP A 96 4.92 29.71 6.26
CA ASP A 96 4.41 30.05 7.59
C ASP A 96 2.95 29.61 7.79
N GLU A 97 2.12 29.75 6.77
CA GLU A 97 0.71 29.36 6.80
C GLU A 97 0.53 27.85 7.00
N TYR A 98 1.35 27.06 6.31
CA TYR A 98 1.33 25.61 6.42
C TYR A 98 1.75 25.16 7.81
N MET A 99 2.82 25.74 8.35
CA MET A 99 3.28 25.46 9.72
C MET A 99 2.29 25.97 10.79
N ALA A 100 1.60 27.09 10.56
CA ALA A 100 0.60 27.63 11.47
C ALA A 100 -0.62 26.70 11.61
N ARG A 101 -1.04 26.07 10.50
CA ARG A 101 -2.11 25.06 10.48
C ARG A 101 -1.69 23.73 11.08
N ARG A 102 -0.38 23.46 11.18
CA ARG A 102 0.19 22.19 11.64
C ARG A 102 1.10 22.40 12.86
N PRO A 103 0.54 22.73 14.04
CA PRO A 103 1.33 23.08 15.23
C PRO A 103 2.26 21.95 15.70
N HIS A 104 1.93 20.69 15.42
CA HIS A 104 2.76 19.52 15.75
C HIS A 104 4.06 19.44 14.94
N LEU A 105 4.16 20.09 13.77
CA LEU A 105 5.38 20.10 12.95
C LEU A 105 6.46 21.01 13.53
N LYS A 106 6.09 22.09 14.25
CA LYS A 106 7.04 23.03 14.89
C LYS A 106 7.88 22.38 16.00
N LEU A 107 7.42 21.24 16.52
CA LEU A 107 8.02 20.57 17.67
C LEU A 107 9.08 19.52 17.30
N LYS A 108 9.37 19.30 16.01
CA LYS A 108 10.42 18.35 15.61
C LYS A 108 11.78 19.06 15.68
N PRO A 109 12.64 18.78 16.68
CA PRO A 109 13.97 19.37 16.70
C PRO A 109 14.71 18.94 15.44
N SER A 110 15.22 19.90 14.67
CA SER A 110 16.08 19.61 13.54
C SER A 110 17.30 18.85 14.06
N ALA A 111 17.44 17.57 13.70
CA ALA A 111 18.58 16.72 14.06
C ALA A 111 19.89 17.11 13.35
N LYS A 112 20.12 18.42 13.14
CA LYS A 112 21.26 19.00 12.45
C LYS A 112 21.61 20.38 13.06
N ALA A 113 22.01 20.35 14.32
CA ALA A 113 22.77 21.42 14.96
C ALA A 113 23.78 20.76 15.93
N SER A 114 24.65 19.92 15.38
CA SER A 114 25.84 19.40 16.05
C SER A 114 26.90 19.17 14.99
N ALA A 115 27.64 20.24 14.70
CA ALA A 115 28.98 20.24 14.11
C ALA A 115 29.63 21.55 14.53
#